data_AF-A0A2N2WLH9-F1
#
_entry.id   AF-A0A2N2WLH9-F1
#
_cell.length_a   1.000
_cell.length_b   1.000
_cell.length_c   1.000
_cell.angle_alpha   90.00
_cell.angle_beta   90.00
_cell.angle_gamma   90.00
#
_symmetry.space_group_name_H-M   'P 1'
#
loop_
_entity.id
_entity.type
_entity.pdbx_description
1 polymer ?
#
loop_
_entity_poly.entity_id
_entity_poly.type
_entity_poly.pdbx_seq_one_letter_code
_entity_poly.pdbx_strand_id
1 'polypeptide(L)'
;MKKNNENQMSDEINVELENMDNMHEENKSNFQRETNVVELCGYVGFDPEVHNFASGNKKIRFKIATHSKIKGADETEPRFVTNWFPVVAWNKA
;
A
#
# COMPACT_ATOMS: atom_id res chain seq x y z
N MET A 1 55.04 7.10 29.11
CA MET A 1 54.70 7.19 27.68
C MET A 1 53.47 6.31 27.42
N LYS A 2 52.25 6.84 27.61
CA LYS A 2 50.96 6.11 27.39
C LYS A 2 49.84 7.03 26.89
N LYS A 3 50.17 8.08 26.12
CA LYS A 3 49.17 9.04 25.59
C LYS A 3 48.87 8.89 24.10
N ASN A 4 49.54 7.95 23.40
CA ASN A 4 49.40 7.81 21.95
C ASN A 4 48.35 6.77 21.51
N ASN A 5 48.00 5.80 22.37
CA ASN A 5 47.09 4.72 21.99
C ASN A 5 45.61 5.08 22.15
N GLU A 6 45.27 6.00 23.07
CA GLU A 6 43.88 6.43 23.28
C GLU A 6 43.36 7.28 22.10
N ASN A 7 44.22 8.14 21.53
CA ASN A 7 43.86 8.95 20.36
C ASN A 7 43.69 8.10 19.09
N GLN A 8 44.52 7.07 18.90
CA GLN A 8 44.38 6.17 17.75
C GLN A 8 43.07 5.38 17.81
N MET A 9 42.69 4.92 19.01
CA MET A 9 41.44 4.19 19.21
C MET A 9 40.21 5.11 19.03
N SER A 10 40.28 6.38 19.45
CA SER A 10 39.18 7.32 19.20
C SER A 10 39.03 7.67 17.72
N ASP A 11 40.15 7.77 16.98
CA ASP A 11 40.13 8.06 15.55
C ASP A 11 39.56 6.87 14.76
N GLU A 12 39.89 5.63 15.14
CA GLU A 12 39.31 4.42 14.56
C GLU A 12 37.80 4.33 14.79
N ILE A 13 37.33 4.62 16.00
CA ILE A 13 35.90 4.63 16.33
C ILE A 13 35.16 5.71 15.52
N ASN A 14 35.74 6.89 15.35
CA ASN A 14 35.11 7.96 14.57
C ASN A 14 35.00 7.60 13.09
N VAL A 15 36.03 6.98 12.52
CA VAL A 15 36.00 6.49 11.14
C VAL A 15 34.96 5.39 10.97
N GLU A 16 34.81 4.49 11.95
CA GLU A 16 33.80 3.44 11.91
C GLU A 16 32.37 4.01 12.01
N LEU A 17 32.15 5.03 12.85
CA LEU A 17 30.87 5.74 12.95
C LEU A 17 30.52 6.49 11.65
N GLU A 18 31.48 7.21 11.06
CA GLU A 18 31.29 7.89 9.77
C GLU A 18 30.98 6.90 8.64
N ASN A 19 31.63 5.72 8.64
CA ASN A 19 31.35 4.67 7.67
C ASN A 19 29.96 4.05 7.85
N MET A 20 29.48 3.90 9.09
CA MET A 20 28.11 3.43 9.36
C MET A 20 27.05 4.45 8.93
N ASP A 21 27.28 5.75 9.18
CA ASP A 21 26.38 6.82 8.73
C ASP A 21 26.29 6.89 7.19
N ASN A 22 27.42 6.76 6.50
CA ASN A 22 27.47 6.70 5.03
C ASN A 22 26.74 5.46 4.47
N MET A 23 26.86 4.30 5.11
CA MET A 23 26.09 3.09 4.73
C MET A 23 24.57 3.25 4.93
N HIS A 24 24.16 4.04 5.92
CA HIS A 24 22.74 4.36 6.13
C HIS A 24 22.19 5.36 5.11
N GLU A 25 23.03 6.26 4.58
CA GLU A 25 22.61 7.18 3.50
C GLU A 25 22.51 6.52 2.13
N GLU A 26 23.41 5.59 1.77
CA GLU A 26 23.34 4.85 0.49
C GLU A 26 22.11 3.91 0.40
N ASN A 27 21.52 3.53 1.54
CA ASN A 27 20.31 2.71 1.62
C ASN A 27 18.99 3.50 1.70
N LYS A 28 18.99 4.79 1.36
CA LYS A 28 17.75 5.49 0.99
C LYS A 28 17.28 4.94 -0.36
N SER A 29 16.76 3.72 -0.34
CA SER A 29 16.01 3.16 -1.45
C SER A 29 14.95 4.19 -1.84
N ASN A 30 15.01 4.62 -3.10
CA ASN A 30 13.99 5.46 -3.70
C ASN A 30 12.70 4.62 -3.75
N PHE A 31 11.98 4.53 -2.64
CA PHE A 31 10.60 4.06 -2.64
C PHE A 31 9.79 5.11 -3.39
N GLN A 32 9.73 4.94 -4.70
CA GLN A 32 8.68 5.51 -5.51
C GLN A 32 7.38 5.11 -4.83
N ARG A 33 6.57 6.07 -4.37
CA ARG A 33 5.27 5.76 -3.78
C ARG A 33 4.49 4.91 -4.78
N GLU A 34 4.20 3.67 -4.42
CA GLU A 34 3.37 2.80 -5.24
C GLU A 34 1.94 3.36 -5.24
N THR A 35 1.46 3.73 -6.41
CA THR A 35 0.07 4.17 -6.57
C THR A 35 -0.83 2.95 -6.52
N ASN A 36 -1.75 2.93 -5.56
CA ASN A 36 -2.82 1.94 -5.50
C ASN A 36 -4.17 2.64 -5.75
N VAL A 37 -4.64 2.55 -6.99
CA VAL A 37 -5.89 3.18 -7.43
C VAL A 37 -6.74 2.12 -8.12
N VAL A 38 -8.02 2.06 -7.75
CA VAL A 38 -9.01 1.18 -8.34
C VAL A 38 -10.21 2.01 -8.77
N GLU A 39 -10.62 1.85 -10.03
CA GLU A 39 -11.82 2.46 -10.59
C GLU A 39 -12.83 1.36 -10.96
N LEU A 40 -14.05 1.48 -10.44
CA LEU A 40 -15.14 0.53 -10.70
C LEU A 40 -16.36 1.28 -11.23
N CYS A 41 -16.91 0.83 -12.35
CA CYS A 41 -18.18 1.30 -12.89
C CYS A 41 -19.13 0.11 -13.01
N GLY A 42 -20.31 0.23 -12.40
CA GLY A 42 -21.24 -0.89 -12.30
C GLY A 42 -22.47 -0.55 -11.46
N TYR A 43 -23.20 -1.57 -11.06
CA TYR A 43 -24.46 -1.45 -10.32
C TYR A 43 -24.32 -1.89 -8.88
N VAL A 44 -24.99 -1.20 -7.95
CA VAL A 44 -25.04 -1.63 -6.55
C VAL A 44 -25.91 -2.89 -6.43
N GLY A 45 -25.41 -3.92 -5.76
CA GLY A 45 -26.08 -5.23 -5.68
C GLY A 45 -27.16 -5.38 -4.64
N PHE A 46 -27.04 -4.64 -3.55
CA PHE A 46 -27.95 -4.67 -2.41
C PHE A 46 -27.89 -3.33 -1.70
N ASP A 47 -28.92 -3.03 -0.93
CA ASP A 47 -29.00 -1.80 -0.16
C ASP A 47 -27.77 -1.65 0.75
N PRO A 48 -27.03 -0.52 0.69
CA PRO A 48 -25.82 -0.34 1.49
C PRO A 48 -26.07 -0.50 3.00
N GLU A 49 -25.20 -1.24 3.67
CA GLU A 49 -25.26 -1.43 5.12
C GLU A 49 -24.50 -0.30 5.83
N VAL A 50 -25.18 0.45 6.69
CA VAL A 50 -24.57 1.50 7.52
C VAL A 50 -24.29 0.97 8.92
N HIS A 51 -23.03 1.05 9.34
CA HIS A 51 -22.59 0.72 10.68
C HIS A 51 -22.14 1.98 11.41
N ASN A 52 -22.77 2.27 12.55
CA ASN A 52 -22.40 3.38 13.43
C ASN A 52 -21.54 2.83 14.58
N PHE A 53 -20.38 3.44 14.80
CA PHE A 53 -19.50 3.11 15.92
C PHE A 53 -19.76 4.02 17.11
N ALA A 54 -19.45 3.55 18.33
CA ALA A 54 -19.59 4.33 19.56
C ALA A 54 -18.75 5.63 19.55
N SER A 55 -17.67 5.67 18.77
CA SER A 55 -16.84 6.87 18.56
C SER A 55 -17.50 7.95 17.69
N GLY A 56 -18.70 7.70 17.15
CA GLY A 56 -19.38 8.59 16.19
C GLY A 56 -18.99 8.36 14.73
N ASN A 57 -17.98 7.52 14.45
CA ASN A 57 -17.58 7.17 13.10
C ASN A 57 -18.64 6.30 12.40
N LYS A 58 -18.69 6.38 11.08
CA LYS A 58 -19.61 5.61 10.24
C LYS A 58 -18.85 4.83 9.18
N LYS A 59 -19.23 3.57 9.00
CA LYS A 59 -18.77 2.70 7.91
C LYS A 59 -19.96 2.27 7.08
N ILE A 60 -19.85 2.44 5.76
CA ILE A 60 -20.83 1.95 4.79
C ILE A 60 -20.21 0.76 4.05
N ARG A 61 -20.97 -0.33 3.90
CA ARG A 61 -20.57 -1.50 3.10
C ARG A 61 -21.59 -1.79 2.02
N PHE A 62 -21.12 -1.99 0.79
CA PHE A 62 -21.95 -2.40 -0.34
C PHE A 62 -21.12 -3.22 -1.33
N LYS A 63 -21.77 -3.79 -2.36
CA LYS A 63 -21.07 -4.44 -3.48
C LYS A 63 -21.44 -3.81 -4.81
N ILE A 64 -20.47 -3.70 -5.71
CA ILE A 64 -20.65 -3.27 -7.09
C ILE A 64 -20.56 -4.49 -8.02
N ALA A 65 -21.59 -4.71 -8.83
CA ALA A 65 -21.57 -5.62 -9.96
C ALA A 65 -20.97 -4.94 -11.18
N THR A 66 -19.89 -5.48 -11.74
CA THR A 66 -19.42 -5.09 -13.07
C THR A 66 -19.64 -6.22 -14.05
N HIS A 67 -19.97 -5.89 -15.29
CA HIS A 67 -20.25 -6.87 -16.33
C HIS A 67 -19.24 -6.72 -17.46
N SER A 68 -18.59 -7.82 -17.85
CA SER A 68 -17.62 -7.85 -18.93
C SER A 68 -17.92 -8.96 -19.92
N LYS A 69 -17.61 -8.68 -21.19
CA LYS A 69 -17.61 -9.64 -22.28
C LYS A 69 -16.18 -10.06 -22.53
N ILE A 70 -15.87 -11.33 -22.33
CA ILE A 70 -14.56 -11.92 -22.56
C ILE A 70 -14.67 -12.82 -23.79
N LYS A 71 -13.76 -12.66 -24.75
CA LYS A 71 -13.59 -13.59 -25.85
C LYS A 71 -12.19 -14.20 -25.74
N GLY A 72 -12.11 -15.50 -25.45
CA GLY A 72 -10.84 -16.23 -25.49
C GLY A 72 -10.31 -16.34 -26.91
N ALA A 73 -8.99 -16.49 -27.07
CA ALA A 73 -8.35 -16.59 -28.38
C ALA A 73 -8.91 -17.75 -29.23
N ASP A 74 -9.31 -18.84 -28.57
CA ASP A 74 -9.80 -20.08 -29.20
C ASP A 74 -11.32 -20.28 -29.09
N GLU A 75 -12.05 -19.31 -28.51
CA GLU A 75 -13.51 -19.43 -28.30
C GLU A 75 -14.29 -18.78 -29.45
N THR A 76 -15.21 -19.55 -30.06
CA THR A 76 -16.11 -19.09 -31.12
C THR A 76 -17.20 -18.15 -30.58
N GLU A 77 -17.66 -18.39 -29.35
CA GLU A 77 -18.72 -17.61 -28.69
C GLU A 77 -18.17 -16.78 -27.52
N PRO A 78 -18.65 -15.54 -27.32
CA PRO A 78 -18.21 -14.70 -26.23
C PRO A 78 -18.82 -15.15 -24.89
N ARG A 79 -18.00 -15.13 -23.84
CA ARG A 79 -18.44 -15.36 -22.47
C ARG A 79 -18.79 -14.04 -21.80
N PHE A 80 -19.94 -14.00 -21.13
CA PHE A 80 -20.33 -12.89 -20.28
C PHE A 80 -20.04 -13.23 -18.83
N VAL A 81 -19.34 -12.34 -18.12
CA VAL A 81 -18.96 -12.54 -16.72
C VAL A 81 -19.40 -11.34 -15.91
N THR A 82 -20.06 -11.61 -14.78
CA THR A 82 -20.41 -10.59 -13.79
C THR A 82 -19.54 -10.79 -12.56
N ASN A 83 -18.81 -9.75 -12.17
CA ASN A 83 -17.96 -9.74 -10.98
C ASN A 83 -18.57 -8.86 -9.89
N TRP A 84 -18.41 -9.26 -8.64
CA TRP A 84 -18.97 -8.57 -7.47
C TRP A 84 -17.85 -8.06 -6.56
N PHE A 85 -17.68 -6.74 -6.50
CA PHE A 85 -16.62 -6.10 -5.73
C PHE A 85 -17.16 -5.53 -4.41
N PRO A 86 -16.69 -5.97 -3.24
CA PRO A 86 -17.02 -5.33 -1.98
C PRO A 86 -16.35 -3.96 -1.87
N VAL A 87 -17.13 -2.96 -1.47
CA VAL A 87 -16.67 -1.58 -1.25
C VAL A 87 -16.97 -1.19 0.18
N VAL A 88 -15.97 -0.61 0.84
CA VAL A 88 -16.08 -0.06 2.19
C VAL A 88 -15.78 1.44 2.12
N ALA A 89 -16.75 2.25 2.51
CA ALA A 89 -16.58 3.69 2.61
C ALA A 89 -16.60 4.11 4.08
N TRP A 90 -15.65 4.97 4.44
CA TRP A 90 -15.56 5.59 5.76
C TRP A 90 -15.94 7.06 5.63
N ASN A 91 -16.57 7.62 6.66
CA ASN A 91 -16.75 9.06 6.71
C ASN A 91 -15.37 9.75 6.70
N LYS A 92 -15.30 10.89 6.01
CA LYS A 92 -14.11 11.74 6.07
C LYS A 92 -13.96 12.22 7.52
N ALA A 93 -12.73 12.14 8.05
CA ALA A 93 -12.37 12.74 9.33
C ALA A 93 -12.46 14.27 9.25
#